data_AF-A0A2H0C4M1-F1
#
_entry.id   AF-A0A2H0C4M1-F1
#
_cell.length_a   1.000
_cell.length_b   1.000
_cell.length_c   1.000
_cell.angle_alpha   90.00
_cell.angle_beta   90.00
_cell.angle_gamma   90.00
#
_symmetry.space_group_name_H-M   'P 1'
#
loop_
_entity.id
_entity.type
_entity.pdbx_description
1 polymer ?
#
loop_
_entity_poly.entity_id
_entity_poly.type
_entity_poly.pdbx_seq_one_letter_code
_entity_poly.pdbx_strand_id
1 'polypeptide(L)'
;MKKMIKSMNMIRKETGLLRVVRMTLIKTVVAVVVVMMIVVLKNNFFKQKNKTITYRLEKKTYQLLVANTPRQWGKGLMYVKKKDGFDGMIFYFPEKELRSFWNKNTLVDLDIYWLIDDRVIRKDVLLAITKNGLQTVCSQKPVNRVIEIIH
;
A
#
# COMPACT_ATOMS: atom_id res chain seq x y z
N MET A 1 40.03 -7.13 62.47
CA MET A 1 39.11 -8.06 61.78
C MET A 1 37.78 -7.43 61.33
N LYS A 2 36.97 -6.80 62.21
CA LYS A 2 35.67 -6.17 61.83
C LYS A 2 35.73 -5.09 60.72
N LYS A 3 36.79 -4.26 60.70
CA LYS A 3 37.00 -3.19 59.69
C LYS A 3 37.21 -3.76 58.28
N MET A 4 37.86 -4.92 58.18
CA MET A 4 38.14 -5.63 56.92
C MET A 4 36.86 -6.27 56.35
N ILE A 5 36.05 -6.91 57.18
CA ILE A 5 34.75 -7.49 56.79
C ILE A 5 33.77 -6.40 56.30
N LYS A 6 33.74 -5.24 56.97
CA LYS A 6 32.95 -4.08 56.53
C LYS A 6 33.41 -3.58 55.15
N SER A 7 34.71 -3.50 54.91
CA SER A 7 35.28 -3.12 53.60
C SER A 7 34.92 -4.12 52.50
N MET A 8 35.05 -5.42 52.75
CA MET A 8 34.72 -6.47 51.78
C MET A 8 33.22 -6.49 51.43
N ASN A 9 32.34 -6.29 52.42
CA ASN A 9 30.89 -6.20 52.18
C ASN A 9 30.49 -4.94 51.40
N MET A 10 31.20 -3.82 51.60
CA MET A 10 31.02 -2.58 50.82
C MET A 10 31.40 -2.80 49.35
N ILE A 11 32.56 -3.39 49.07
CA ILE A 11 33.03 -3.69 47.71
C ILE A 11 32.10 -4.70 47.00
N ARG A 12 31.62 -5.72 47.73
CA ARG A 12 30.64 -6.70 47.22
C ARG A 12 29.29 -6.05 46.89
N LYS A 13 28.86 -5.06 47.67
CA LYS A 13 27.62 -4.30 47.43
C LYS A 13 27.77 -3.36 46.23
N GLU A 14 28.91 -2.68 46.08
CA GLU A 14 29.20 -1.84 44.90
C GLU A 14 29.25 -2.65 43.60
N THR A 15 29.93 -3.80 43.61
CA THR A 15 29.99 -4.71 42.45
C THR A 15 28.62 -5.31 42.09
N GLY A 16 27.81 -5.67 43.10
CA GLY A 16 26.42 -6.09 42.91
C GLY A 16 25.53 -4.98 42.35
N LEU A 17 25.66 -3.76 42.86
CA LEU A 17 24.92 -2.58 42.40
C LEU A 17 25.27 -2.23 40.95
N LEU A 18 26.57 -2.20 40.61
CA LEU A 18 27.06 -1.99 39.25
C LEU A 18 26.51 -3.02 38.26
N ARG A 19 26.40 -4.29 38.68
CA ARG A 19 25.82 -5.38 37.86
C ARG A 19 24.33 -5.16 37.59
N VAL A 20 23.56 -4.77 38.61
CA VAL A 20 22.12 -4.46 38.47
C VAL A 20 21.91 -3.23 37.58
N VAL A 21 22.69 -2.15 37.80
CA VAL A 21 22.64 -0.94 36.97
C VAL A 21 22.92 -1.28 35.51
N ARG A 22 23.96 -2.07 35.22
CA ARG A 22 24.31 -2.50 33.86
C ARG A 22 23.19 -3.33 33.21
N MET A 23 22.57 -4.26 33.95
CA MET A 23 21.44 -5.05 33.42
C MET A 23 20.21 -4.18 33.12
N THR A 24 19.90 -3.21 33.98
CA THR A 24 18.82 -2.26 33.75
C THR A 24 19.11 -1.39 32.53
N LEU A 25 20.35 -0.90 32.39
CA LEU A 25 20.79 -0.09 31.25
C LEU A 25 20.70 -0.88 29.92
N ILE A 26 21.10 -2.16 29.91
CA ILE A 26 20.99 -3.01 28.73
C ILE A 26 19.52 -3.22 28.36
N LYS A 27 18.65 -3.50 29.33
CA LYS A 27 17.21 -3.69 29.09
C LYS A 27 16.54 -2.43 28.55
N THR A 28 16.86 -1.25 29.09
CA THR A 28 16.32 0.01 28.58
C THR A 28 16.82 0.30 27.17
N VAL A 29 18.10 0.07 26.87
CA VAL A 29 18.65 0.21 25.51
C VAL A 29 17.95 -0.74 24.53
N VAL A 30 17.79 -2.02 24.89
CA VAL A 30 17.08 -3.00 24.03
C VAL A 30 15.63 -2.58 23.80
N ALA A 31 14.91 -2.13 24.83
CA ALA A 31 13.55 -1.65 24.69
C ALA A 31 13.46 -0.45 23.74
N VAL A 32 14.38 0.52 23.85
CA VAL A 32 14.46 1.68 22.94
C VAL A 32 14.74 1.24 21.51
N VAL A 33 15.67 0.31 21.30
CA VAL A 33 15.98 -0.23 19.97
C VAL A 33 14.77 -0.95 19.36
N VAL A 34 14.04 -1.75 20.15
CA VAL A 34 12.82 -2.45 19.69
C VAL A 34 11.73 -1.44 19.31
N VAL A 35 11.50 -0.42 20.14
CA VAL A 35 10.53 0.65 19.83
C VAL A 35 10.94 1.39 18.57
N MET A 36 12.21 1.74 18.43
CA MET A 36 12.74 2.40 17.23
C MET A 36 12.57 1.52 15.98
N MET A 37 12.81 0.21 16.11
CA MET A 37 12.61 -0.77 15.03
C MET A 37 11.13 -0.87 14.64
N ILE A 38 10.21 -0.92 15.60
CA ILE A 38 8.76 -0.91 15.33
C ILE A 38 8.34 0.37 14.61
N VAL A 39 8.88 1.53 15.01
CA VAL A 39 8.62 2.82 14.34
C VAL A 39 9.15 2.81 12.90
N VAL A 40 10.37 2.32 12.68
CA VAL A 40 10.97 2.19 11.33
C VAL A 40 10.14 1.24 10.44
N LEU A 41 9.72 0.09 10.99
CA LEU A 41 8.89 -0.88 10.27
C LEU A 41 7.53 -0.30 9.88
N LYS A 42 6.87 0.45 10.79
CA LYS A 42 5.63 1.16 10.47
C LYS A 42 5.85 2.24 9.42
N ASN A 43 6.88 3.07 9.54
CA ASN A 43 7.16 4.15 8.59
C ASN A 43 7.41 3.65 7.16
N ASN A 44 8.14 2.53 7.01
CA ASN A 44 8.36 1.93 5.70
C ASN A 44 7.05 1.37 5.09
N PHE A 45 6.13 0.89 5.94
CA PHE A 45 4.82 0.41 5.50
C PHE A 45 3.87 1.56 5.07
N PHE A 46 3.89 2.68 5.79
CA PHE A 46 3.05 3.85 5.48
C PHE A 46 3.54 4.68 4.28
N LYS A 47 4.78 4.46 3.80
CA LYS A 47 5.36 5.23 2.69
C LYS A 47 4.85 4.80 1.30
N GLN A 48 3.98 3.79 1.20
CA GLN A 48 3.32 3.42 -0.05
C GLN A 48 2.09 4.29 -0.29
N LYS A 49 2.28 5.61 -0.36
CA LYS A 49 1.27 6.52 -0.90
C LYS A 49 1.23 6.24 -2.42
N ASN A 50 0.14 5.64 -2.89
CA ASN A 50 0.01 5.26 -4.30
C ASN A 50 0.23 6.50 -5.18
N LYS A 51 1.10 6.37 -6.19
CA LYS A 51 1.40 7.44 -7.13
C LYS A 51 0.13 7.75 -7.93
N THR A 52 -0.31 9.00 -7.87
CA THR A 52 -1.40 9.52 -8.72
C THR A 52 -0.83 10.32 -9.88
N ILE A 53 -1.57 10.39 -10.98
CA ILE A 53 -1.34 11.32 -12.09
C ILE A 53 -2.61 12.10 -12.38
N THR A 54 -2.44 13.30 -12.92
CA THR A 54 -3.53 14.07 -13.50
C THR A 54 -3.70 13.65 -14.95
N TYR A 55 -4.89 13.17 -15.32
CA TYR A 55 -5.19 12.71 -16.68
C TYR A 55 -6.43 13.42 -17.22
N ARG A 56 -6.34 13.94 -18.44
CA ARG A 56 -7.47 14.57 -19.12
C ARG A 56 -8.12 13.53 -20.02
N LEU A 57 -9.36 13.17 -19.69
CA LEU A 57 -10.18 12.23 -20.45
C LEU A 57 -11.42 12.97 -20.93
N GLU A 58 -11.62 13.00 -22.25
CA GLU A 58 -12.67 13.80 -22.88
C GLU A 58 -12.58 15.29 -22.48
N LYS A 59 -13.59 15.83 -21.79
CA LYS A 59 -13.67 17.22 -21.33
C LYS A 59 -13.40 17.39 -19.83
N LYS A 60 -13.03 16.33 -19.12
CA LYS A 60 -12.82 16.33 -17.67
C LYS A 60 -11.40 15.91 -17.30
N THR A 61 -10.93 16.41 -16.17
CA THR A 61 -9.65 16.03 -15.57
C THR A 61 -9.90 15.10 -14.39
N TYR A 62 -9.08 14.07 -14.28
CA TYR A 62 -9.18 13.03 -13.26
C TYR A 62 -7.84 12.84 -12.56
N GLN A 63 -7.88 12.57 -11.26
CA GLN A 63 -6.73 12.12 -10.47
C GLN A 63 -6.73 10.59 -10.46
N LEU A 64 -5.79 9.96 -11.17
CA LEU A 64 -5.77 8.51 -11.37
C LEU A 64 -4.60 7.86 -10.65
N LEU A 65 -4.88 6.80 -9.89
CA LEU A 65 -3.84 5.90 -9.38
C LEU A 65 -3.13 5.21 -10.55
N VAL A 66 -1.82 4.97 -10.44
CA VAL A 66 -1.05 4.28 -11.49
C VAL A 66 -0.86 2.81 -11.15
N ALA A 67 -1.24 1.93 -12.08
CA ALA A 67 -0.94 0.51 -12.07
C ALA A 67 -0.03 0.14 -13.24
N ASN A 68 1.24 -0.15 -12.96
CA ASN A 68 2.27 -0.45 -13.97
C ASN A 68 3.01 -1.77 -13.70
N THR A 69 2.51 -2.59 -12.77
CA THR A 69 3.06 -3.91 -12.44
C THR A 69 1.96 -4.97 -12.41
N PRO A 70 2.26 -6.24 -12.70
CA PRO A 70 1.27 -7.33 -12.63
C PRO A 70 0.52 -7.40 -11.31
N ARG A 71 1.21 -7.14 -10.19
CA ARG A 71 0.59 -7.10 -8.86
C ARG A 71 -0.44 -5.98 -8.72
N GLN A 72 -0.15 -4.79 -9.27
CA GLN A 72 -1.09 -3.67 -9.24
C GLN A 72 -2.26 -3.90 -10.20
N TRP A 73 -2.00 -4.45 -11.40
CA TRP A 73 -3.05 -4.78 -12.36
C TRP A 73 -4.05 -5.77 -11.75
N GLY A 74 -3.56 -6.84 -11.13
CA GLY A 74 -4.42 -7.84 -10.47
C GLY A 74 -5.16 -7.29 -9.25
N LYS A 75 -4.66 -6.24 -8.60
CA LYS A 75 -5.33 -5.58 -7.47
C LYS A 75 -6.46 -4.65 -7.94
N GLY A 76 -6.20 -3.83 -8.95
CA GLY A 76 -7.13 -2.81 -9.42
C GLY A 76 -7.71 -1.95 -8.28
N LEU A 77 -9.00 -1.66 -8.38
CA LEU A 77 -9.79 -0.93 -7.37
C LEU A 77 -10.54 -1.83 -6.38
N MET A 78 -10.11 -3.08 -6.18
CA MET A 78 -10.72 -3.97 -5.19
C MET A 78 -10.77 -3.32 -3.81
N TYR A 79 -11.91 -3.51 -3.11
CA TYR A 79 -12.19 -3.00 -1.77
C TYR A 79 -12.24 -1.47 -1.62
N VAL A 80 -12.13 -0.70 -2.71
CA VAL A 80 -12.39 0.74 -2.69
C VAL A 80 -13.88 0.98 -2.47
N LYS A 81 -14.24 1.74 -1.43
CA LYS A 81 -15.63 2.01 -1.04
C LYS A 81 -16.18 3.33 -1.60
N LYS A 82 -15.29 4.30 -1.84
CA LYS A 82 -15.62 5.64 -2.34
C LYS A 82 -14.36 6.32 -2.87
N LYS A 83 -14.53 7.41 -3.60
CA LYS A 83 -13.44 8.32 -3.99
C LYS A 83 -12.80 8.91 -2.74
N ASP A 84 -11.48 8.80 -2.63
CA ASP A 84 -10.69 9.35 -1.52
C ASP A 84 -9.32 9.82 -2.04
N GLY A 85 -9.26 11.07 -2.51
CA GLY A 85 -8.05 11.67 -3.09
C GLY A 85 -7.67 11.16 -4.49
N PHE A 86 -8.50 10.30 -5.11
CA PHE A 86 -8.39 9.85 -6.50
C PHE A 86 -9.80 9.55 -7.07
N ASP A 87 -9.92 9.67 -8.39
CA ASP A 87 -11.15 9.44 -9.14
C ASP A 87 -11.22 8.04 -9.77
N GLY A 88 -10.08 7.36 -9.87
CA GLY A 88 -9.96 6.10 -10.59
C GLY A 88 -8.53 5.57 -10.65
N MET A 89 -8.26 4.70 -11.62
CA MET A 89 -6.95 4.07 -11.84
C MET A 89 -6.65 3.96 -13.33
N ILE A 90 -5.39 4.21 -13.71
CA ILE A 90 -4.86 3.99 -15.04
C ILE A 90 -3.88 2.81 -15.02
N PHE A 91 -4.04 1.91 -15.98
CA PHE A 91 -3.25 0.71 -16.16
C PHE A 91 -2.36 0.90 -17.38
N TYR A 92 -1.06 0.66 -17.22
CA TYR A 92 -0.08 0.63 -18.29
C TYR A 92 0.39 -0.80 -18.49
N PHE A 93 0.26 -1.31 -19.71
CA PHE A 93 0.75 -2.62 -20.13
C PHE A 93 1.93 -2.44 -21.10
N PRO A 94 2.96 -3.31 -21.05
CA PRO A 94 4.09 -3.23 -21.97
C PRO A 94 3.66 -3.49 -23.42
N GLU A 95 2.77 -4.46 -23.61
CA GLU A 95 2.33 -4.91 -24.93
C GLU A 95 0.84 -4.60 -25.18
N LYS A 96 0.50 -4.34 -26.45
CA LYS A 96 -0.89 -4.24 -26.92
C LYS A 96 -1.46 -5.64 -27.07
N GLU A 97 -2.37 -6.01 -26.19
CA GLU A 97 -3.01 -7.33 -26.19
C GLU A 97 -4.50 -7.21 -25.90
N LEU A 98 -5.27 -8.28 -26.14
CA LEU A 98 -6.62 -8.35 -25.61
C LEU A 98 -6.55 -8.41 -24.08
N ARG A 99 -7.24 -7.48 -23.42
CA ARG A 99 -7.29 -7.36 -21.97
C ARG A 99 -8.71 -7.60 -21.48
N SER A 100 -8.82 -8.23 -20.31
CA SER A 100 -10.09 -8.49 -19.64
C SER A 100 -10.02 -7.96 -18.21
N PHE A 101 -11.11 -7.34 -17.77
CA PHE A 101 -11.27 -6.78 -16.45
C PHE A 101 -12.51 -7.35 -15.80
N TRP A 102 -12.40 -7.69 -14.53
CA TRP A 102 -13.48 -8.26 -13.72
C TRP A 102 -13.79 -7.37 -12.52
N ASN A 103 -14.96 -7.56 -11.92
CA ASN A 103 -15.37 -6.79 -10.75
C ASN A 103 -15.22 -7.56 -9.43
N LYS A 104 -14.43 -8.65 -9.39
CA LYS A 104 -14.24 -9.44 -8.17
C LYS A 104 -13.81 -8.52 -7.02
N ASN A 105 -14.53 -8.53 -5.89
CA ASN A 105 -14.31 -7.65 -4.73
C ASN A 105 -14.35 -6.12 -5.00
N THR A 106 -14.92 -5.68 -6.12
CA THR A 106 -15.07 -4.26 -6.45
C THR A 106 -16.41 -3.74 -5.92
N LEU A 107 -16.38 -2.74 -5.04
CA LEU A 107 -17.55 -2.25 -4.30
C LEU A 107 -18.17 -0.96 -4.87
N VAL A 108 -17.59 -0.45 -5.94
CA VAL A 108 -18.01 0.78 -6.63
C VAL A 108 -18.28 0.47 -8.10
N ASP A 109 -19.15 1.25 -8.74
CA ASP A 109 -19.37 1.13 -10.18
C ASP A 109 -18.21 1.79 -10.93
N LEU A 110 -17.79 1.15 -12.02
CA LEU A 110 -16.66 1.57 -12.82
C LEU A 110 -17.07 1.80 -14.27
N ASP A 111 -16.64 2.92 -14.83
CA ASP A 111 -16.48 3.04 -16.27
C ASP A 111 -15.11 2.50 -16.66
N ILE A 112 -15.06 1.64 -17.67
CA ILE A 112 -13.82 1.04 -18.20
C ILE A 112 -13.56 1.64 -19.58
N TYR A 113 -12.51 2.46 -19.70
CA TYR A 113 -12.06 3.00 -20.97
C TYR A 113 -10.89 2.18 -21.50
N TRP A 114 -11.03 1.68 -22.72
CA TRP A 114 -10.01 0.92 -23.42
C TRP A 114 -9.22 1.85 -24.34
N LEU A 115 -7.89 1.86 -24.22
CA LEU A 115 -7.03 2.79 -24.93
C LEU A 115 -5.94 2.08 -25.74
N ILE A 116 -5.76 2.53 -26.98
CA ILE A 116 -4.55 2.27 -27.76
C ILE A 116 -3.70 3.52 -27.65
N ASP A 117 -2.60 3.40 -26.93
CA ASP A 117 -1.75 4.51 -26.51
C ASP A 117 -2.58 5.56 -25.75
N ASP A 118 -2.78 6.75 -26.31
CA ASP A 118 -3.58 7.83 -25.69
C ASP A 118 -4.99 7.96 -26.26
N ARG A 119 -5.36 7.08 -27.20
CA ARG A 119 -6.67 7.14 -27.87
C ARG A 119 -7.65 6.16 -27.23
N VAL A 120 -8.75 6.69 -26.71
CA VAL A 120 -9.92 5.89 -26.32
C VAL A 120 -10.54 5.26 -27.55
N ILE A 121 -10.70 3.93 -27.53
CA ILE A 121 -11.35 3.19 -28.61
C ILE A 121 -12.75 2.70 -28.22
N ARG A 122 -13.00 2.54 -26.92
CA ARG A 122 -14.27 2.02 -26.39
C ARG A 122 -14.41 2.36 -24.91
N LYS A 123 -15.66 2.45 -24.46
CA LYS A 123 -16.06 2.53 -23.07
C LYS A 123 -17.02 1.37 -22.74
N ASP A 124 -16.84 0.75 -21.59
CA ASP A 124 -17.78 -0.18 -20.98
C ASP A 124 -18.16 0.28 -19.57
N VAL A 125 -19.21 -0.32 -19.04
CA VAL A 125 -19.61 -0.19 -17.63
C VAL A 125 -19.40 -1.54 -16.94
N LEU A 126 -18.79 -1.50 -15.78
CA LEU A 126 -18.57 -2.65 -14.92
C LEU A 126 -19.11 -2.32 -13.53
N LEU A 127 -20.31 -2.83 -13.23
CA LEU A 127 -21.01 -2.53 -11.98
C LEU A 127 -20.34 -3.19 -10.77
N ALA A 128 -20.54 -2.60 -9.60
CA ALA A 128 -20.12 -3.19 -8.34
C ALA A 128 -20.61 -4.63 -8.20
N ILE A 129 -19.80 -5.49 -7.60
CA ILE A 129 -20.13 -6.93 -7.43
C ILE A 129 -21.44 -7.13 -6.68
N THR A 130 -21.78 -6.21 -5.78
CA THR A 130 -23.00 -6.24 -4.97
C THR A 130 -24.26 -5.98 -5.79
N LYS A 131 -24.16 -5.39 -6.98
CA LYS A 131 -25.31 -5.06 -7.83
C LYS A 131 -25.69 -6.19 -8.79
N ASN A 132 -24.70 -6.82 -9.43
CA ASN A 132 -24.96 -7.78 -10.50
C ASN A 132 -23.95 -8.95 -10.52
N GLY A 133 -23.41 -9.31 -9.34
CA GLY A 133 -22.51 -10.45 -9.17
C GLY A 133 -21.18 -10.29 -9.92
N LEU A 134 -20.49 -11.41 -10.14
CA LEU A 134 -19.22 -11.44 -10.86
C LEU A 134 -19.45 -11.17 -12.35
N GLN A 135 -18.81 -10.13 -12.86
CA GLN A 135 -18.85 -9.71 -14.27
C GLN A 135 -17.43 -9.55 -14.80
N THR A 136 -17.29 -9.74 -16.10
CA THR A 136 -16.05 -9.51 -16.83
C THR A 136 -16.36 -8.75 -18.12
N VAL A 137 -15.55 -7.74 -18.43
CA VAL A 137 -15.56 -7.01 -19.69
C VAL A 137 -14.21 -7.19 -20.39
N CYS A 138 -14.24 -7.29 -21.71
CA CYS A 138 -13.05 -7.54 -22.52
C CYS A 138 -12.89 -6.44 -23.57
N SER A 139 -11.64 -6.04 -23.81
CA SER A 139 -11.31 -5.19 -24.95
C SER A 139 -11.64 -5.92 -26.26
N GLN A 140 -12.25 -5.23 -27.23
CA GLN A 140 -12.52 -5.79 -28.56
C GLN A 140 -11.31 -5.74 -29.51
N LYS A 141 -10.29 -4.95 -29.16
CA LYS A 141 -9.04 -4.81 -29.90
C LYS A 141 -7.87 -4.84 -28.93
N PRO A 142 -6.65 -5.18 -29.39
CA PRO A 142 -5.46 -5.10 -28.55
C PRO A 142 -5.23 -3.69 -28.00
N VAL A 143 -5.02 -3.58 -26.69
CA VAL A 143 -4.82 -2.32 -25.97
C VAL A 143 -3.60 -2.42 -25.04
N ASN A 144 -2.92 -1.30 -24.85
CA ASN A 144 -1.81 -1.15 -23.91
C ASN A 144 -2.12 -0.23 -22.74
N ARG A 145 -3.31 0.41 -22.73
CA ARG A 145 -3.77 1.22 -21.61
C ARG A 145 -5.26 1.00 -21.32
N VAL A 146 -5.61 1.03 -20.05
CA VAL A 146 -6.99 0.97 -19.57
C VAL A 146 -7.17 2.00 -18.46
N ILE A 147 -8.33 2.66 -18.42
CA ILE A 147 -8.67 3.59 -17.35
C ILE A 147 -9.97 3.12 -16.70
N GLU A 148 -9.94 2.90 -15.40
CA GLU A 148 -11.10 2.72 -14.54
C GLU A 148 -11.48 4.06 -13.92
N ILE A 149 -12.72 4.52 -14.11
CA ILE A 149 -13.26 5.71 -13.44
C ILE A 149 -14.41 5.31 -12.53
N ILE A 150 -14.35 5.74 -11.26
CA ILE A 150 -15.43 5.53 -10.28
C ILE A 150 -16.58 6.49 -10.60
N HIS A 151 -17.83 6.01 -10.68
CA HIS A 151 -19.02 6.85 -10.81
C HIS A 151 -20.13 6.51 -9.81
#